data_AF-A0A9W6QZ93-F1
#
_entry.id   AF-A0A9W6QZ93-F1
#
_cell.length_a   1.000
_cell.length_b   1.000
_cell.length_c   1.000
_cell.angle_alpha   90.00
_cell.angle_beta   90.00
_cell.angle_gamma   90.00
#
_symmetry.space_group_name_H-M   'P 1'
#
loop_
_entity.id
_entity.type
_entity.pdbx_description
1 polymer ?
#
loop_
_entity_poly.entity_id
_entity_poly.type
_entity_poly.pdbx_seq_one_letter_code
_entity_poly.pdbx_strand_id
1 'polypeptide(L)' 'MGSIVSVKLSVSLGEDDVAFIDEYAAQRSVGSRSAVLHRAIELLRASELESAYQAAWEEWAEDEAAAWEVTTGDGVAAG' A
#
# COMPACT_ATOMS: atom_id res chain seq x y z
N MET A 1 -24.02 17.06 -2.55
CA MET A 1 -22.91 16.77 -1.62
C MET A 1 -23.04 15.30 -1.24
N GLY A 2 -22.30 14.39 -1.90
CA GLY A 2 -22.46 12.96 -1.67
C GLY A 2 -21.91 12.56 -0.30
N SER A 3 -22.73 11.92 0.54
CA SER A 3 -22.25 11.35 1.80
C SER A 3 -21.12 10.36 1.52
N ILE A 4 -19.98 10.57 2.18
CA ILE A 4 -18.92 9.56 2.23
C ILE A 4 -19.54 8.34 2.93
N VAL A 5 -19.50 7.17 2.29
CA VAL A 5 -20.03 5.94 2.88
C VAL A 5 -19.07 5.52 4.01
N SER A 6 -19.44 5.79 5.27
CA SER A 6 -18.67 5.36 6.44
C SER A 6 -19.31 4.11 7.06
N VAL A 7 -18.52 3.06 7.27
CA VAL A 7 -18.95 1.83 7.98
C VAL A 7 -18.41 1.85 9.40
N LYS A 8 -19.27 1.63 10.40
CA LYS A 8 -18.86 1.50 11.80
C LYS A 8 -18.74 0.02 12.14
N LEU A 9 -17.57 -0.37 12.62
CA LEU A 9 -17.26 -1.75 13.02
C LEU A 9 -17.09 -1.81 14.54
N SER A 10 -17.53 -2.92 15.14
CA SER A 10 -17.20 -3.27 16.52
C SER A 10 -16.16 -4.36 16.49
N VAL A 11 -15.02 -4.13 17.12
CA VAL A 11 -13.89 -5.06 17.16
C VAL A 11 -13.43 -5.25 18.60
N SER A 12 -12.98 -6.46 18.92
CA SER A 12 -12.30 -6.76 20.17
C SER A 12 -10.80 -6.75 19.93
N LEU A 13 -10.05 -6.00 20.73
CA LEU A 13 -8.60 -5.85 20.64
C LEU A 13 -8.00 -6.05 22.03
N GLY A 14 -6.73 -6.44 22.12
CA GLY A 14 -6.01 -6.49 23.39
C GLY A 14 -5.85 -5.09 23.98
N GLU A 15 -5.70 -4.99 25.30
CA GLU A 15 -5.50 -3.71 25.98
C GLU A 15 -4.24 -2.99 25.47
N ASP A 16 -3.16 -3.76 25.25
CA ASP A 16 -1.90 -3.24 24.71
C ASP A 16 -2.05 -2.68 23.28
N ASP A 17 -2.84 -3.34 22.43
CA ASP A 17 -3.11 -2.86 21.07
C ASP A 17 -3.89 -1.53 21.08
N VAL A 18 -4.87 -1.42 21.98
CA VAL A 18 -5.66 -0.19 22.16
C VAL A 18 -4.76 0.94 22.67
N ALA A 19 -3.91 0.65 23.65
CA ALA A 19 -2.95 1.63 24.18
C ALA A 19 -2.00 2.14 23.09
N PHE A 20 -1.46 1.25 22.27
CA PHE A 20 -0.63 1.61 21.13
C PHE A 20 -1.37 2.50 20.13
N ILE A 21 -2.60 2.16 19.77
CA ILE A 21 -3.41 2.96 18.83
C ILE A 21 -3.64 4.38 19.37
N ASP A 22 -3.96 4.50 20.66
CA ASP A 22 -4.20 5.79 21.30
C ASP A 22 -2.94 6.65 21.36
N GLU A 23 -1.81 6.05 21.73
CA GLU A 23 -0.52 6.73 21.75
C GLU A 23 -0.12 7.19 20.35
N TYR A 24 -0.26 6.32 19.35
CA TYR A 24 0.06 6.66 17.96
C TYR A 24 -0.82 7.81 17.44
N ALA A 25 -2.12 7.78 17.75
CA ALA A 25 -3.04 8.86 17.40
C ALA A 25 -2.60 10.20 18.02
N ALA A 26 -2.21 10.18 19.30
CA ALA A 26 -1.75 11.37 20.02
C ALA A 26 -0.45 11.94 19.45
N GLN A 27 0.57 11.10 19.23
CA GLN A 27 1.88 11.53 18.73
C GLN A 27 1.82 12.10 17.32
N ARG A 28 0.96 11.55 16.46
CA ARG A 28 0.86 11.91 15.04
C ARG A 28 -0.27 12.91 14.77
N SER A 29 -0.94 13.42 15.81
CA SER A 29 -2.10 14.31 15.69
C SER A 29 -3.19 13.79 14.74
N VAL A 30 -3.38 12.47 14.72
CA VAL A 30 -4.36 11.82 13.83
C VAL A 30 -5.72 11.81 14.52
N GLY A 31 -6.75 12.31 13.82
CA GLY A 31 -8.02 12.70 14.44
C GLY A 31 -8.88 11.59 15.07
N SER A 32 -8.50 10.30 15.01
CA SER A 32 -9.23 9.20 15.67
C SER A 32 -8.50 7.86 15.62
N ARG A 33 -8.92 6.90 16.48
CA ARG A 33 -8.54 5.48 16.38
C ARG A 33 -8.81 4.88 14.99
N SER A 34 -9.93 5.26 14.37
CA SER A 34 -10.28 4.80 13.02
C SER A 34 -9.30 5.31 11.96
N ALA A 35 -8.73 6.50 12.13
CA ALA A 35 -7.71 7.00 11.21
C ALA A 35 -6.38 6.25 11.35
N VAL A 36 -6.00 5.86 12.58
CA VAL A 36 -4.84 4.99 12.81
C VAL A 36 -5.06 3.61 12.18
N LEU A 37 -6.23 3.01 12.39
CA LEU A 37 -6.59 1.73 11.76
C LEU A 37 -6.60 1.82 10.23
N HIS A 38 -7.11 2.92 9.66
CA HIS A 38 -7.06 3.15 8.22
C HIS A 38 -5.61 3.17 7.71
N ARG A 39 -4.72 3.88 8.40
CA ARG A 39 -3.30 3.90 8.07
C ARG A 39 -2.65 2.52 8.16
N ALA A 40 -2.99 1.73 9.18
CA ALA A 40 -2.51 0.36 9.32
C ALA A 40 -2.95 -0.53 8.14
N ILE A 41 -4.19 -0.37 7.67
CA ILE A 41 -4.71 -1.10 6.49
C ILE A 41 -3.96 -0.69 5.22
N GLU A 42 -3.64 0.60 5.02
CA GLU A 42 -2.83 1.04 3.89
C GLU A 42 -1.45 0.39 3.90
N LEU A 43 -0.81 0.32 5.07
CA LEU A 43 0.50 -0.33 5.22
C LEU A 43 0.42 -1.83 4.92
N LEU A 44 -0.65 -2.51 5.37
CA LEU A 44 -0.86 -3.93 5.06
C LEU A 44 -1.01 -4.15 3.54
N ARG A 45 -1.83 -3.34 2.87
CA ARG A 45 -1.99 -3.40 1.40
C ARG A 45 -0.67 -3.15 0.67
N ALA A 46 0.13 -2.18 1.14
CA ALA A 46 1.42 -1.89 0.56
C ALA A 46 2.41 -3.05 0.74
N SER A 47 2.37 -3.74 1.89
CA SER A 47 3.23 -4.91 2.15
C SER A 47 2.91 -6.10 1.24
N GLU A 48 1.65 -6.26 0.84
CA GLU A 48 1.25 -7.29 -0.13
C GLU A 48 1.69 -6.92 -1.57
N LEU A 49 1.82 -5.62 -1.85
CA LEU A 49 2.17 -5.11 -3.17
C LEU A 49 3.59 -5.48 -3.60
N GLU A 50 4.54 -5.53 -2.66
CA GLU A 50 5.92 -5.95 -2.93
C GLU A 50 5.97 -7.35 -3.54
N SER A 51 5.25 -8.30 -2.94
CA SER A 51 5.18 -9.68 -3.44
C SER A 51 4.53 -9.77 -4.83
N ALA A 52 3.50 -8.95 -5.08
CA ALA A 52 2.82 -8.89 -6.37
C ALA A 52 3.71 -8.28 -7.46
N TYR A 53 4.47 -7.22 -7.13
CA TYR A 53 5.43 -6.63 -8.06
C TYR A 53 6.58 -7.58 -8.38
N GLN A 54 7.10 -8.31 -7.38
CA GLN A 54 8.14 -9.29 -7.63
C GLN A 54 7.66 -10.42 -8.54
N ALA A 55 6.48 -10.98 -8.29
CA ALA A 55 5.91 -12.01 -9.15
C ALA A 55 5.71 -11.50 -10.59
N ALA A 56 5.18 -10.29 -10.77
CA ALA A 56 4.99 -9.69 -12.09
C ALA A 56 6.33 -9.43 -12.80
N TRP A 57 7.38 -9.06 -12.06
CA TRP A 57 8.71 -8.85 -12.62
C TRP A 57 9.37 -10.17 -13.04
N GLU A 58 9.21 -11.24 -12.25
CA GLU A 58 9.68 -12.58 -12.59
C GLU A 58 8.98 -13.11 -13.86
N GLU A 59 7.65 -12.99 -13.94
CA GLU A 59 6.87 -13.36 -15.14
C GLU A 59 7.31 -12.60 -16.38
N TRP A 60 7.44 -11.27 -16.29
CA TRP A 60 7.88 -10.44 -17.42
C TRP A 60 9.31 -10.76 -17.85
N ALA A 61 10.21 -11.05 -16.89
CA ALA A 61 11.60 -11.39 -17.18
C ALA A 61 11.73 -12.70 -17.97
N GLU A 62 10.85 -13.67 -17.72
CA GLU A 62 10.82 -14.96 -18.42
C GLU A 62 10.26 -14.84 -19.83
N ASP A 63 9.17 -14.09 -20.02
CA ASP A 63 8.40 -14.13 -21.26
C ASP A 63 8.64 -12.95 -22.21
N GLU A 64 8.82 -11.74 -21.69
CA GLU A 64 8.69 -10.51 -22.49
C GLU A 64 9.96 -9.65 -22.51
N ALA A 65 10.86 -9.79 -21.55
CA ALA A 65 12.02 -8.91 -21.38
C ALA A 65 12.87 -8.78 -22.65
N ALA A 66 13.22 -9.91 -23.29
CA ALA A 66 14.05 -9.91 -24.49
C ALA A 66 13.37 -9.24 -25.69
N ALA A 67 12.03 -9.29 -25.77
CA ALA A 67 11.29 -8.65 -26.85
C ALA A 67 11.28 -7.13 -26.70
N TRP A 68 11.17 -6.63 -25.46
CA TRP A 68 11.18 -5.20 -25.15
C TRP A 68 12.58 -4.58 -25.17
N GLU A 69 13.63 -5.33 -24.83
CA GLU A 69 15.03 -4.87 -24.80
C GLU A 69 15.49 -4.22 -26.11
N VAL A 70 15.02 -4.73 -27.26
CA VAL A 70 15.39 -4.21 -28.59
C VAL A 70 14.94 -2.75 -28.79
N THR A 71 13.88 -2.34 -28.12
CA THR A 71 13.29 -0.98 -28.24
C THR A 71 13.85 0.02 -27.24
N THR A 72 14.71 -0.40 -26.31
CA THR A 72 15.22 0.47 -25.22
C THR A 72 16.02 1.68 -25.74
N GLY A 73 16.62 1.59 -26.93
CA GLY A 73 17.39 2.67 -27.57
C GLY A 73 16.61 3.54 -28.55
N ASP A 74 15.33 3.25 -28.78
CA ASP A 74 14.52 3.94 -29.80
C ASP A 74 14.37 5.42 -29.44
N GLY A 75 14.72 6.31 -30.38
CA GLY A 75 14.62 7.76 -30.20
C GLY A 75 15.71 8.41 -29.33
N VAL A 76 16.62 7.63 -28.73
CA VAL A 76 17.74 8.14 -27.89
C VAL A 76 19.06 8.18 -28.67
N ALA A 77 19.22 7.33 -29.69
CA ALA A 77 20.41 7.28 -30.54
C ALA A 77 20.39 8.26 -31.74
N ALA A 78 19.37 9.11 -31.86
CA ALA A 78 19.35 10.20 -32.83
C ALA A 78 20.09 11.41 -32.26
N GLY A 79 21.25 11.73 -32.86
CA GLY A 79 22.01 12.95 -32.58
C GLY A 79 21.29 14.23 -33.00
#